data_AF-A0A3S4WZG3-F1
#
_entry.id   AF-A0A3S4WZG3-F1
#
_cell.length_a   1.000
_cell.length_b   1.000
_cell.length_c   1.000
_cell.angle_alpha   90.00
_cell.angle_beta   90.00
_cell.angle_gamma   90.00
#
_symmetry.space_group_name_H-M   'P 1'
#
loop_
_entity.id
_entity.type
_entity.pdbx_description
1 polymer ?
#
loop_
_entity_poly.entity_id
_entity_poly.type
_entity_poly.pdbx_seq_one_letter_code
_entity_poly.pdbx_strand_id
1 'polypeptide(L)'
;MDYYAKLPTLWQGYRLLQEQRDDGTRRSWSYEPDNPWTPLAAIEQAGESRQADIFWLHSEQNGAPLEVTDGEGGLRWSGDYDTFGRLKGQTAAGIMQRRGEAYEQPLRYAGQYQDNESGLHYNLFREC
;
A
#
# COMPACT_ATOMS: atom_id res chain seq x y z
N MET A 1 19.34 -22.42 -10.42
CA MET A 1 19.67 -21.80 -9.12
C MET A 1 19.09 -20.42 -9.23
N ASP A 2 17.83 -20.28 -8.82
CA ASP A 2 17.04 -19.11 -9.16
C ASP A 2 17.12 -18.16 -7.96
N TYR A 3 17.80 -17.04 -8.18
CA TYR A 3 18.07 -16.04 -7.17
C TYR A 3 16.84 -15.13 -7.08
N TYR A 4 15.84 -15.51 -6.27
CA TYR A 4 14.71 -14.63 -5.93
C TYR A 4 15.17 -13.68 -4.81
N ALA A 5 15.55 -12.46 -5.19
CA ALA A 5 15.81 -11.39 -4.24
C ALA A 5 14.48 -10.99 -3.60
N LYS A 6 14.28 -11.34 -2.33
CA LYS A 6 13.17 -10.76 -1.54
C LYS A 6 13.42 -9.26 -1.40
N LEU A 7 12.44 -8.44 -1.76
CA LEU A 7 12.46 -6.99 -1.48
C LEU A 7 12.79 -6.75 0.00
N PRO A 8 13.75 -5.86 0.35
CA PRO A 8 14.02 -5.51 1.73
C PRO A 8 12.80 -4.83 2.36
N THR A 9 12.20 -5.46 3.39
CA THR A 9 11.06 -4.91 4.13
C THR A 9 11.41 -4.62 5.59
N LEU A 10 10.86 -3.55 6.14
CA LEU A 10 10.96 -3.17 7.55
C LEU A 10 9.58 -3.21 8.19
N TRP A 11 9.46 -3.93 9.30
CA TRP A 11 8.21 -4.10 10.03
C TRP A 11 8.32 -3.61 11.47
N GLN A 12 7.21 -3.11 12.02
CA GLN A 12 7.04 -2.85 13.45
C GLN A 12 5.75 -3.51 13.93
N GLY A 13 5.90 -4.62 14.68
CA GLY A 13 4.78 -5.50 14.97
C GLY A 13 4.18 -6.01 13.65
N TYR A 14 2.87 -5.80 13.46
CA TYR A 14 2.15 -6.20 12.24
C TYR A 14 2.04 -5.08 11.19
N ARG A 15 2.84 -4.02 11.32
CA ARG A 15 2.80 -2.87 10.41
C ARG A 15 4.03 -2.86 9.52
N LEU A 16 3.80 -2.82 8.22
CA LEU A 16 4.87 -2.58 7.26
C LEU A 16 5.24 -1.09 7.35
N LEU A 17 6.46 -0.81 7.75
CA LEU A 17 6.97 0.56 7.83
C LEU A 17 7.66 0.98 6.54
N GLN A 18 8.31 0.04 5.85
CA GLN A 18 9.04 0.36 4.64
C GLN A 18 9.22 -0.87 3.75
N GLU A 19 9.18 -0.65 2.44
CA GLU A 19 9.67 -1.57 1.41
C GLU A 19 10.66 -0.85 0.51
N GLN A 20 11.60 -1.60 -0.05
CA GLN A 20 12.48 -1.13 -1.13
C GLN A 20 12.26 -2.00 -2.35
N ARG A 21 12.00 -1.37 -3.50
CA ARG A 21 11.86 -1.98 -4.83
C ARG A 21 13.23 -2.20 -5.48
N ASP A 22 13.28 -3.04 -6.50
CA ASP A 22 14.50 -3.36 -7.26
C ASP A 22 15.11 -2.16 -7.98
N ASP A 23 14.29 -1.18 -8.37
CA ASP A 23 14.73 0.09 -8.95
C ASP A 23 15.37 1.05 -7.92
N GLY A 24 15.49 0.61 -6.66
CA GLY A 24 16.00 1.39 -5.54
C GLY A 24 14.97 2.31 -4.89
N THR A 25 13.75 2.42 -5.46
CA THR A 25 12.66 3.20 -4.89
C THR A 25 12.27 2.65 -3.53
N ARG A 26 12.20 3.54 -2.55
CA ARG A 26 11.83 3.24 -1.18
C ARG A 26 10.46 3.82 -0.89
N ARG A 27 9.53 2.97 -0.46
CA ARG A 27 8.23 3.39 0.03
C ARG A 27 8.18 3.19 1.53
N SER A 28 7.88 4.27 2.26
CA SER A 28 7.68 4.23 3.72
C SER A 28 6.24 4.58 4.06
N TRP A 29 5.66 3.93 5.07
CA TRP A 29 4.30 4.22 5.53
C TRP A 29 4.29 4.94 6.87
N SER A 30 3.44 5.96 6.96
CA SER A 30 3.02 6.58 8.21
C SER A 30 1.62 6.11 8.55
N TYR A 31 1.34 6.00 9.85
CA TYR A 31 0.06 5.56 10.40
C TYR A 31 -0.53 6.65 11.28
N GLU A 32 -1.83 6.62 11.53
CA GLU A 32 -2.49 7.56 12.43
C GLU A 32 -1.93 7.44 13.87
N PRO A 33 -1.71 8.57 14.58
CA PRO A 33 -1.24 8.54 15.96
C PRO A 33 -2.22 7.84 16.91
N ASP A 34 -3.52 8.07 16.71
CA ASP A 34 -4.59 7.59 17.58
C ASP A 34 -5.09 6.19 17.20
N ASN A 35 -4.86 5.77 15.96
CA ASN A 35 -5.13 4.41 15.49
C ASN A 35 -3.91 3.89 14.69
N PRO A 36 -2.96 3.20 15.36
CA PRO A 36 -1.72 2.79 14.72
C PRO A 36 -1.92 1.81 13.55
N TRP A 37 -3.12 1.25 13.37
CA TRP A 37 -3.44 0.30 12.31
C TRP A 37 -4.02 0.95 11.06
N THR A 38 -4.37 2.23 11.11
CA THR A 38 -4.84 2.99 9.96
C THR A 38 -3.66 3.64 9.25
N PRO A 39 -3.32 3.24 8.02
CA PRO A 39 -2.29 3.90 7.27
C PRO A 39 -2.77 5.31 6.84
N LEU A 40 -1.90 6.29 7.00
CA LEU A 40 -2.20 7.70 6.72
C LEU A 40 -1.54 8.17 5.42
N ALA A 41 -0.27 7.83 5.23
CA ALA A 41 0.50 8.27 4.08
C ALA A 41 1.54 7.24 3.66
N ALA A 42 1.80 7.17 2.36
CA ALA A 42 2.96 6.50 1.78
C ALA A 42 3.90 7.57 1.20
N ILE A 43 5.18 7.45 1.54
CA ILE A 43 6.24 8.37 1.14
C ILE A 43 7.17 7.59 0.21
N GLU A 44 7.18 7.94 -1.08
CA GLU A 44 8.00 7.27 -2.10
C GLU A 44 9.21 8.12 -2.47
N GLN A 45 10.39 7.57 -2.22
CA GLN A 45 11.68 8.18 -2.52
C GLN A 45 12.38 7.36 -3.60
N ALA A 46 12.57 7.94 -4.79
CA ALA A 46 13.25 7.27 -5.89
C ALA A 46 14.77 7.24 -5.64
N GLY A 47 15.35 6.04 -5.47
CA GLY A 47 16.79 5.85 -5.25
C GLY A 47 17.37 6.75 -4.15
N GLU A 48 18.40 7.53 -4.48
CA GLU A 48 19.04 8.49 -3.57
C GLU A 48 18.46 9.92 -3.66
N SER A 49 17.32 10.10 -4.34
CA SER A 49 16.69 11.41 -4.47
C SER A 49 16.44 12.04 -3.10
N ARG A 50 16.70 13.35 -2.95
CA ARG A 50 16.31 14.09 -1.74
C ARG A 50 14.83 14.47 -1.71
N GLN A 51 14.14 14.32 -2.84
CA GLN A 51 12.72 14.56 -2.96
C GLN A 51 11.97 13.23 -2.82
N ALA A 52 10.80 13.28 -2.18
CA ALA A 52 9.90 12.17 -2.06
C ALA A 52 8.49 12.61 -2.41
N ASP A 53 7.77 11.77 -3.13
CA ASP A 53 6.35 11.94 -3.38
C ASP A 53 5.56 11.45 -2.17
N ILE A 54 4.50 12.19 -1.83
CA ILE A 54 3.60 11.83 -0.74
C ILE A 54 2.26 11.42 -1.35
N PHE A 55 1.80 10.24 -0.94
CA PHE A 55 0.50 9.70 -1.27
C PHE A 55 -0.32 9.56 0.01
N TRP A 56 -1.50 10.17 0.04
CA TRP A 56 -2.43 10.12 1.17
C TRP A 56 -3.36 8.93 1.02
N LEU A 57 -3.49 8.12 2.07
CA LEU A 57 -4.41 6.99 2.10
C LEU A 57 -5.69 7.42 2.82
N HIS A 58 -6.83 7.14 2.20
CA HIS A 58 -8.15 7.31 2.78
C HIS A 58 -8.67 5.91 3.11
N SER A 59 -8.68 5.56 4.39
CA SER A 59 -9.02 4.22 4.84
C SER A 59 -10.42 4.16 5.46
N GLU A 60 -11.04 2.99 5.35
CA GLU A 60 -12.25 2.64 6.10
C GLU A 60 -11.93 2.46 7.61
N GLN A 61 -12.95 2.38 8.46
CA GLN A 61 -12.80 2.28 9.92
C GLN A 61 -11.95 1.07 10.39
N ASN A 62 -11.90 0.02 9.59
CA ASN A 62 -11.10 -1.19 9.85
C ASN A 62 -9.66 -1.11 9.29
N GLY A 63 -9.25 0.06 8.76
CA GLY A 63 -7.92 0.33 8.25
C GLY A 63 -7.70 0.01 6.77
N ALA A 64 -8.66 -0.63 6.09
CA ALA A 64 -8.54 -0.95 4.67
C ALA A 64 -8.49 0.33 3.80
N PRO A 65 -7.48 0.52 2.94
CA PRO A 65 -7.43 1.68 2.05
C PRO A 65 -8.58 1.65 1.04
N LEU A 66 -9.40 2.69 1.01
CA LEU A 66 -10.45 2.91 0.00
C LEU A 66 -9.93 3.71 -1.18
N GLU A 67 -9.12 4.73 -0.91
CA GLU A 67 -8.55 5.59 -1.96
C GLU A 67 -7.12 5.99 -1.62
N VAL A 68 -6.36 6.31 -2.66
CA VAL A 68 -5.05 6.96 -2.54
C VAL A 68 -5.02 8.19 -3.42
N THR A 69 -4.61 9.33 -2.87
CA THR A 69 -4.42 10.58 -3.60
C THR A 69 -2.98 11.05 -3.56
N ASP A 70 -2.50 11.74 -4.59
CA ASP A 70 -1.19 12.41 -4.56
C ASP A 70 -1.23 13.70 -3.72
N GLY A 71 -0.08 14.39 -3.65
CA GLY A 71 0.07 15.65 -2.91
C GLY A 71 -0.80 16.80 -3.42
N GLU A 72 -1.34 16.72 -4.64
CA GLU A 72 -2.28 17.70 -5.21
C GLU A 72 -3.74 17.31 -5.01
N GLY A 73 -4.01 16.17 -4.34
CA GLY A 73 -5.35 15.62 -4.17
C GLY A 73 -5.87 14.88 -5.40
N GLY A 74 -5.02 14.59 -6.39
CA GLY A 74 -5.38 13.79 -7.55
C GLY A 74 -5.52 12.31 -7.17
N LEU A 75 -6.64 11.69 -7.54
CA LEU A 75 -6.86 10.26 -7.30
C LEU A 75 -5.81 9.42 -8.05
N ARG A 76 -5.11 8.53 -7.34
CA ARG A 76 -4.07 7.62 -7.87
C ARG A 76 -4.50 6.16 -7.84
N TRP A 77 -5.36 5.78 -6.90
CA TRP A 77 -5.88 4.43 -6.75
C TRP A 77 -7.20 4.44 -5.98
N SER A 78 -8.06 3.46 -6.22
CA SER A 78 -9.26 3.19 -5.41
C SER A 78 -9.46 1.68 -5.24
N GLY A 79 -10.08 1.24 -4.15
CA GLY A 79 -10.37 -0.16 -3.87
C GLY A 79 -11.85 -0.50 -4.00
N ASP A 80 -12.17 -1.55 -4.76
CA ASP A 80 -13.49 -2.20 -4.77
C ASP A 80 -13.42 -3.48 -3.95
N TYR A 81 -14.09 -3.49 -2.79
CA TYR A 81 -14.10 -4.60 -1.85
C TYR A 81 -15.44 -5.36 -1.91
N ASP A 82 -15.41 -6.66 -1.67
CA ASP A 82 -16.65 -7.43 -1.44
C ASP A 82 -17.13 -7.30 0.02
N THR A 83 -18.28 -7.92 0.33
CA THR A 83 -18.89 -7.89 1.66
C THR A 83 -18.04 -8.53 2.75
N PHE A 84 -17.02 -9.31 2.38
CA PHE A 84 -16.08 -9.94 3.29
C PHE A 84 -14.73 -9.23 3.31
N GLY A 85 -14.62 -8.10 2.62
CA GLY A 85 -13.42 -7.28 2.64
C GLY A 85 -12.32 -7.72 1.67
N ARG A 86 -12.60 -8.63 0.75
CA ARG A 86 -11.63 -9.01 -0.27
C ARG A 86 -11.60 -7.96 -1.37
N LEU A 87 -10.40 -7.47 -1.70
CA LEU A 87 -10.20 -6.58 -2.83
C LEU A 87 -10.50 -7.32 -4.14
N LYS A 88 -11.50 -6.85 -4.89
CA LYS A 88 -11.86 -7.33 -6.23
C LYS A 88 -11.07 -6.62 -7.34
N GLY A 89 -10.61 -5.41 -7.07
CA GLY A 89 -9.89 -4.58 -8.03
C GLY A 89 -10.06 -3.11 -7.69
N GLN A 90 -9.85 -2.24 -8.69
CA GLN A 90 -10.18 -0.82 -8.54
C GLN A 90 -11.63 -0.55 -8.91
N THR A 91 -12.24 0.48 -8.30
CA THR A 91 -13.61 0.88 -8.65
C THR A 91 -13.67 1.39 -10.09
N ALA A 92 -14.79 1.16 -10.79
CA ALA A 92 -14.97 1.65 -12.16
C ALA A 92 -14.86 3.19 -12.24
N ALA A 93 -15.45 3.90 -11.27
CA ALA A 93 -15.36 5.35 -11.16
C ALA A 93 -13.91 5.81 -10.92
N GLY A 94 -13.19 5.16 -10.01
CA GLY A 94 -11.80 5.50 -9.72
C GLY A 94 -10.87 5.27 -10.91
N ILE A 95 -11.08 4.20 -11.70
CA ILE A 95 -10.34 3.99 -12.95
C ILE A 95 -10.54 5.16 -13.93
N MET A 96 -11.77 5.69 -14.04
CA MET A 96 -12.07 6.81 -14.92
C MET A 96 -11.55 8.16 -14.41
N GLN A 97 -11.41 8.32 -13.10
CA GLN A 97 -10.98 9.57 -12.46
C GLN A 97 -9.49 9.63 -12.13
N ARG A 98 -8.78 8.50 -12.22
CA ARG A 98 -7.36 8.41 -11.89
C ARG A 98 -6.54 9.38 -12.72
N ARG A 99 -5.64 10.11 -12.05
CA ARG A 99 -4.65 10.99 -12.66
C ARG A 99 -3.26 10.39 -12.51
N GLY A 100 -2.44 10.55 -13.53
CA GLY A 100 -1.07 10.05 -13.53
C GLY A 100 -0.95 8.53 -13.70
N GLU A 101 0.25 8.04 -13.42
CA GLU A 101 0.61 6.62 -13.56
C GLU A 101 -0.11 5.74 -12.56
N ALA A 102 -0.24 4.45 -12.91
CA ALA A 102 -0.85 3.45 -12.06
C ALA A 102 -0.11 3.35 -10.73
N TYR A 103 -0.85 3.53 -9.64
CA TYR A 103 -0.31 3.36 -8.30
C TYR A 103 -0.68 2.00 -7.75
N GLU A 104 0.32 1.25 -7.28
CA GLU A 104 0.09 0.00 -6.58
C GLU A 104 -0.07 0.26 -5.08
N GLN A 105 -1.24 -0.08 -4.53
CA GLN A 105 -1.48 -0.07 -3.10
C GLN A 105 -1.42 -1.50 -2.56
N PRO A 106 -0.35 -1.90 -1.83
CA PRO A 106 -0.21 -3.26 -1.32
C PRO A 106 -0.80 -3.47 0.08
N LEU A 107 -1.11 -2.40 0.83
CA LEU A 107 -1.72 -2.52 2.16
C LEU A 107 -3.18 -2.98 2.06
N ARG A 108 -3.56 -3.93 2.91
CA ARG A 108 -4.93 -4.42 3.09
C ARG A 108 -5.34 -4.19 4.54
N TYR A 109 -6.10 -5.10 5.15
CA TYR A 109 -6.40 -5.05 6.58
C TYR A 109 -5.14 -5.03 7.44
N ALA A 110 -5.28 -4.61 8.71
CA ALA A 110 -4.19 -4.64 9.68
C ALA A 110 -3.48 -6.02 9.67
N GLY A 111 -2.17 -6.03 9.37
CA GLY A 111 -1.38 -7.26 9.27
C GLY A 111 -1.52 -8.06 7.96
N GLN A 112 -2.19 -7.51 6.93
CA GLN A 112 -2.31 -8.09 5.59
C GLN A 112 -1.59 -7.23 4.55
N TYR A 113 -0.64 -7.84 3.84
CA TYR A 113 0.11 -7.24 2.75
C TYR A 113 -0.05 -8.11 1.49
N GLN A 114 -0.40 -7.48 0.37
CA GLN A 114 -0.46 -8.15 -0.92
C GLN A 114 0.83 -7.93 -1.69
N ASP A 115 1.59 -9.01 -1.90
CA ASP A 115 2.74 -9.05 -2.79
C ASP A 115 2.27 -9.40 -4.22
N ASN A 116 2.40 -8.46 -5.15
CA ASN A 116 1.93 -8.62 -6.53
C ASN A 116 2.90 -9.43 -7.41
N GLU A 117 4.12 -9.75 -6.96
CA GLU A 117 5.11 -10.44 -7.79
C GLU A 117 4.90 -11.97 -7.84
N SER A 118 4.25 -12.54 -6.82
CA SER A 118 4.06 -13.99 -6.68
C SER A 118 2.60 -14.44 -6.72
N GLY A 119 1.64 -13.51 -6.70
CA GLY A 119 0.23 -13.81 -6.43
C GLY A 119 0.00 -14.38 -5.02
N LEU A 120 0.98 -14.28 -4.12
CA LEU A 120 0.89 -14.78 -2.75
C LEU A 120 0.47 -13.66 -1.78
N HIS A 121 -0.43 -14.04 -0.87
CA HIS A 121 -0.85 -13.21 0.25
C HIS A 121 0.12 -13.40 1.42
N TYR A 122 0.75 -12.33 1.90
CA TYR A 122 1.37 -12.34 3.23
C TYR A 122 0.29 -12.00 4.25
N ASN A 123 -0.41 -13.04 4.71
CA ASN A 123 -1.22 -12.99 5.93
C ASN A 123 -0.32 -13.41 7.09
N LEU A 124 -0.03 -12.49 8.03
CA LEU A 124 0.56 -12.86 9.33
C LEU A 124 -0.40 -13.66 10.22
N PHE A 125 -1.67 -13.80 9.79
CA PHE A 125 -2.63 -14.76 10.32
C PHE A 125 -2.88 -15.88 9.31
N ARG A 126 -2.03 -16.91 9.35
CA ARG A 126 -2.55 -18.27 9.33
C ARG A 126 -2.30 -18.81 10.72
N GLU A 127 -3.37 -18.93 11.51
CA GLU A 127 -3.70 -20.09 12.36
C GLU A 127 -5.09 -19.80 12.96
N CYS A 128 -6.13 -20.32 12.30
CA CYS A 128 -7.27 -21.09 12.81
C CYS A 128 -8.29 -21.28 11.69
#